data_AF-A0A2I0NCA6-F1
#
_entry.id   AF-A0A2I0NCA6-F1
#
_cell.length_a   1.000
_cell.length_b   1.000
_cell.length_c   1.000
_cell.angle_alpha   90.00
_cell.angle_beta   90.00
_cell.angle_gamma   90.00
#
_symmetry.space_group_name_H-M   'P 1'
#
loop_
_entity.id
_entity.type
_entity.pdbx_description
1 polymer ?
#
loop_
_entity_poly.entity_id
_entity_poly.type
_entity_poly.pdbx_seq_one_letter_code
_entity_poly.pdbx_strand_id
1 'polypeptide(L)'
;MKFFELNELHGADLGLPKTVSELGEVSMKAASEIIGIGSYVPSRKITNQDVLAMLEEQSRPYLDQDTWHKLHKKAEKTLIKTGNKYRYWCEADEY
;
A
#
# COMPACT_ATOMS: atom_id res chain seq x y z
N MET A 1 -15.23 44.49 39.93
CA MET A 1 -14.67 45.35 41.00
C MET A 1 -13.99 44.43 42.00
N LYS A 2 -12.79 44.80 42.44
CA LYS A 2 -11.75 43.95 43.05
C LYS A 2 -12.12 43.40 44.43
N PHE A 3 -11.76 42.14 44.68
CA PHE A 3 -11.45 41.60 46.01
C PHE A 3 -10.31 40.59 45.84
N PHE A 4 -9.13 40.88 46.37
CA PHE A 4 -8.62 40.25 47.59
C PHE A 4 -7.22 40.80 47.89
N GLU A 5 -7.09 41.22 49.14
CA GLU A 5 -5.90 41.81 49.75
C GLU A 5 -4.79 40.78 49.92
N LEU A 6 -3.56 41.24 49.74
CA LEU A 6 -2.35 40.57 50.17
C LEU A 6 -2.34 40.50 51.70
N ASN A 7 -2.01 39.34 52.25
CA ASN A 7 -1.27 39.27 53.51
C ASN A 7 -0.13 38.25 53.41
N GLU A 8 1.07 38.80 53.61
CA GLU A 8 2.23 38.25 54.32
C GLU A 8 3.02 37.11 53.62
N LEU A 9 4.22 37.37 53.07
CA LEU A 9 5.52 37.54 53.77
C LEU A 9 5.77 36.42 54.79
N HIS A 10 6.86 35.66 54.84
CA HIS A 10 8.18 35.67 54.21
C HIS A 10 8.77 34.27 54.45
N GLY A 11 9.46 33.73 53.45
CA GLY A 11 10.24 32.51 53.56
C GLY A 11 11.10 32.40 52.31
N ALA A 12 11.98 33.38 52.13
CA ALA A 12 12.97 33.37 51.07
C ALA A 12 13.99 32.26 51.35
N ASP A 13 13.94 31.19 50.56
CA ASP A 13 15.10 30.34 50.31
C ASP A 13 15.48 30.50 48.84
N LEU A 14 16.62 31.15 48.63
CA LEU A 14 17.24 31.45 47.34
C LEU A 14 17.86 30.16 46.80
N GLY A 15 17.03 29.27 46.26
CA GLY A 15 17.44 28.05 45.58
C GLY A 15 17.34 28.21 44.07
N LEU A 16 18.49 28.17 43.40
CA LEU A 16 18.75 28.03 41.96
C LEU A 16 17.65 27.32 41.14
N PRO A 17 17.52 27.60 39.82
CA PRO A 17 16.50 26.99 38.97
C PRO A 17 16.49 25.48 39.15
N LYS A 18 15.35 24.96 39.61
CA LYS A 18 15.14 23.52 39.75
C LYS A 18 15.50 22.89 38.41
N THR A 19 16.49 22.01 38.51
CA THR A 19 17.15 21.27 37.46
C THR A 19 16.13 20.61 36.53
N VAL A 20 16.51 20.57 35.25
CA VAL A 20 15.87 19.91 34.10
C VAL A 20 15.54 18.45 34.44
N SER A 21 14.46 18.25 35.19
CA SER A 21 13.95 16.93 35.60
C SER A 21 12.50 16.73 35.18
N GLU A 22 11.93 17.68 34.43
CA GLU A 22 10.62 17.60 33.78
C GLU A 22 10.69 17.34 32.26
N LEU A 23 11.82 16.83 31.77
CA LEU A 23 11.90 16.27 30.42
C LEU A 23 12.19 14.77 30.56
N GLY A 24 11.21 14.07 31.15
CA GLY A 24 11.12 12.63 30.96
C GLY A 24 11.19 12.35 29.46
N GLU A 25 12.09 11.44 29.08
CA GLU A 25 12.40 11.09 27.70
C GLU A 25 11.11 10.94 26.87
N VAL A 26 10.78 11.95 26.09
CA VAL A 26 9.93 11.74 24.92
C VAL A 26 10.85 11.07 23.92
N SER A 27 11.02 9.75 24.06
CA SER A 27 11.51 8.91 22.98
C SER A 27 10.51 9.08 21.85
N MET A 28 10.78 10.04 20.96
CA MET A 28 10.10 10.16 19.68
C MET A 28 10.54 8.97 18.83
N LYS A 29 10.05 7.78 19.18
CA LYS A 29 9.82 6.73 18.19
C LYS A 29 8.72 7.29 17.30
N ALA A 30 9.11 8.06 16.29
CA ALA A 30 8.23 8.45 15.21
C ALA A 30 7.76 7.14 14.55
N ALA A 31 6.63 6.62 15.00
CA ALA A 31 5.97 5.51 14.35
C ALA A 31 5.52 6.03 12.99
N SER A 32 5.98 5.38 11.91
CA SER A 32 5.48 5.71 10.59
C SER A 32 4.00 5.32 10.53
N GLU A 33 3.14 6.30 10.26
CA GLU A 33 1.71 6.11 10.10
C GLU A 33 1.36 6.15 8.61
N ILE A 34 0.58 5.16 8.16
CA ILE A 34 0.03 5.17 6.81
C ILE A 34 -1.18 6.12 6.82
N ILE A 35 -0.99 7.31 6.26
CA ILE A 35 -2.05 8.34 6.17
C ILE A 35 -3.02 8.12 5.01
N GLY A 36 -2.71 7.20 4.08
CA GLY A 36 -3.61 6.86 2.97
C GLY A 36 -3.03 5.80 2.04
N ILE A 37 -3.92 5.03 1.41
CA ILE A 37 -3.62 4.06 0.35
C ILE A 37 -4.60 4.32 -0.80
N GLY A 38 -4.07 4.57 -2.00
CA GLY A 38 -4.84 4.66 -3.23
C GLY A 38 -4.52 3.48 -4.15
N SER A 39 -5.53 2.96 -4.83
CA SER A 39 -5.37 1.96 -5.88
C SER A 39 -6.34 2.25 -7.01
N TYR A 40 -5.88 2.09 -8.24
CA TYR A 40 -6.68 2.12 -9.45
C TYR A 40 -6.69 0.72 -10.07
N VAL A 41 -7.87 0.26 -10.46
CA VAL A 41 -8.05 -1.01 -11.18
C VAL A 41 -8.76 -0.68 -12.50
N PRO A 42 -8.16 -1.02 -13.66
CA PRO A 42 -8.80 -0.79 -14.95
C PRO A 42 -10.16 -1.45 -15.07
N SER A 43 -11.01 -0.91 -15.94
CA SER A 43 -12.37 -1.41 -16.12
C SER A 43 -12.43 -2.73 -16.89
N ARG A 44 -11.49 -2.96 -17.81
CA ARG A 44 -11.46 -4.15 -18.67
C ARG A 44 -11.12 -5.41 -17.89
N LYS A 45 -12.09 -6.30 -17.78
CA LYS A 45 -11.97 -7.58 -17.09
C LYS A 45 -11.60 -8.70 -18.06
N ILE A 46 -10.53 -9.42 -17.73
CA ILE A 46 -9.93 -10.48 -18.54
C ILE A 46 -10.05 -11.81 -17.81
N THR A 47 -10.67 -12.80 -18.46
CA THR A 47 -10.76 -14.18 -17.98
C THR A 47 -9.55 -15.01 -18.42
N ASN A 48 -9.41 -16.23 -17.89
CA ASN A 48 -8.36 -17.15 -18.35
C ASN A 48 -8.55 -17.54 -19.83
N GLN A 49 -9.79 -17.66 -20.29
CA GLN A 49 -10.12 -17.94 -21.69
C GLN A 49 -9.66 -16.80 -22.60
N ASP A 50 -9.88 -15.55 -22.20
CA ASP A 50 -9.41 -14.39 -22.96
C ASP A 50 -7.88 -14.39 -23.10
N VAL A 51 -7.17 -14.72 -22.01
CA VAL A 51 -5.69 -14.85 -22.05
C VAL A 51 -5.25 -15.94 -23.03
N LEU A 52 -5.93 -17.09 -23.05
CA LEU A 52 -5.60 -18.17 -23.97
C LEU A 52 -5.91 -17.80 -25.44
N ALA A 53 -7.02 -17.11 -25.68
CA ALA A 53 -7.38 -16.62 -27.02
C ALA A 53 -6.35 -15.61 -27.54
N MET A 54 -5.92 -14.67 -26.69
CA MET A 54 -4.86 -13.72 -27.05
C MET A 54 -3.51 -14.41 -27.26
N LEU A 55 -3.19 -15.42 -26.45
CA LEU A 55 -1.99 -16.23 -26.66
C LEU A 55 -2.02 -16.93 -28.01
N GLU A 56 -3.17 -17.48 -28.41
CA GLU A 56 -3.36 -18.10 -29.72
C GLU A 56 -3.19 -17.09 -30.84
N GLU A 57 -3.91 -15.98 -30.82
CA GLU A 57 -3.82 -14.93 -31.83
C GLU A 57 -2.39 -14.45 -32.06
N GLN A 58 -1.63 -14.22 -30.98
CA GLN A 58 -0.30 -13.63 -31.04
C GLN A 58 0.81 -14.66 -31.33
N SER A 59 0.63 -15.93 -30.97
CA SER A 59 1.71 -16.94 -31.04
C SER A 59 1.51 -17.97 -32.13
N ARG A 60 0.27 -18.32 -32.46
CA ARG A 60 -0.07 -19.41 -33.38
C ARG A 60 0.59 -19.28 -34.77
N PRO A 61 0.69 -18.08 -35.38
CA PRO A 61 1.30 -17.94 -36.71
C PRO A 61 2.80 -18.28 -36.75
N TYR A 62 3.47 -18.26 -35.60
CA TYR A 62 4.94 -18.39 -35.51
C TYR A 62 5.39 -19.77 -35.01
N LEU A 63 4.46 -20.66 -34.70
CA LEU A 63 4.74 -21.96 -34.07
C LEU A 63 4.18 -23.11 -34.91
N ASP A 64 4.96 -24.19 -35.00
CA ASP A 64 4.45 -25.45 -35.51
C ASP A 64 3.35 -26.02 -34.57
N GLN A 65 2.59 -26.98 -35.08
CA GLN A 65 1.45 -27.59 -34.37
C GLN A 65 1.84 -28.18 -33.01
N ASP A 66 2.97 -28.88 -32.93
CA ASP A 66 3.38 -29.60 -31.74
C ASP A 66 3.87 -28.63 -30.66
N THR A 67 4.65 -27.63 -31.07
CA THR A 67 5.12 -26.56 -30.18
C THR A 67 3.96 -25.73 -29.67
N TRP A 68 3.01 -25.37 -30.54
CA TRP A 68 1.77 -24.69 -30.15
C TRP A 68 0.99 -25.47 -29.10
N HIS A 69 0.73 -26.77 -29.36
CA HIS A 69 -0.05 -27.58 -28.43
C HIS A 69 0.62 -27.71 -27.05
N LYS A 70 1.94 -27.88 -27.02
CA LYS A 70 2.71 -27.91 -25.77
C LYS A 70 2.63 -26.58 -25.01
N LEU A 71 2.78 -25.45 -25.72
CA LEU A 71 2.69 -24.11 -25.14
C LEU A 71 1.29 -23.85 -24.57
N HIS A 72 0.25 -24.05 -25.37
CA HIS A 72 -1.14 -23.80 -24.99
C HIS A 72 -1.54 -24.62 -23.76
N LYS A 73 -1.23 -25.93 -23.75
CA LYS A 73 -1.53 -26.82 -22.62
C LYS A 73 -0.76 -26.42 -21.34
N LYS A 74 0.46 -25.91 -21.48
CA LYS A 74 1.24 -25.41 -20.35
C LYS A 74 0.65 -24.10 -19.80
N ALA A 75 0.25 -23.19 -20.69
CA ALA A 75 -0.38 -21.93 -20.33
C ALA A 75 -1.70 -22.17 -19.58
N GLU A 76 -2.58 -23.01 -20.11
CA GLU A 76 -3.85 -23.37 -19.49
C GLU A 76 -3.66 -23.93 -18.07
N LYS A 77 -2.78 -24.93 -17.90
CA LYS A 77 -2.46 -25.50 -16.58
C LYS A 77 -1.93 -24.44 -15.61
N THR A 78 -1.11 -23.53 -16.10
CA THR A 78 -0.53 -22.45 -15.28
C THR A 78 -1.63 -21.50 -14.83
N LEU A 79 -2.49 -21.05 -15.74
CA LEU A 79 -3.60 -20.14 -15.46
C LEU A 79 -4.56 -20.73 -14.42
N ILE A 80 -4.92 -22.02 -14.57
CA ILE A 80 -5.76 -22.73 -13.59
C ILE A 80 -5.06 -22.79 -12.22
N LYS A 81 -3.77 -23.13 -12.19
CA LYS A 81 -3.01 -23.28 -10.94
C LYS A 81 -2.84 -21.95 -10.17
N THR A 82 -2.82 -20.81 -10.87
CA THR A 82 -2.67 -19.49 -10.21
C THR A 82 -3.84 -19.10 -9.31
N GLY A 83 -5.02 -19.73 -9.45
CA GLY A 83 -6.22 -19.36 -8.71
C GLY A 83 -6.86 -18.03 -9.13
N ASN A 84 -6.21 -17.26 -10.00
CA ASN A 84 -6.73 -16.01 -10.54
C ASN A 84 -7.75 -16.29 -11.64
N LYS A 85 -9.03 -16.09 -11.31
CA LYS A 85 -10.14 -16.22 -12.28
C LYS A 85 -10.21 -15.01 -13.23
N TYR A 86 -9.82 -13.84 -12.73
CA TYR A 86 -9.95 -12.57 -13.44
C TYR A 86 -8.67 -11.74 -13.28
N ARG A 87 -8.35 -10.97 -14.31
CA ARG A 87 -7.31 -9.93 -14.34
C ARG A 87 -7.92 -8.65 -14.90
N TYR A 88 -7.32 -7.51 -14.61
CA TYR A 88 -7.76 -6.23 -15.13
C TYR A 88 -6.61 -5.61 -15.90
N TRP A 89 -6.82 -5.37 -17.19
CA TRP A 89 -5.83 -4.80 -18.11
C TRP A 89 -6.32 -3.42 -18.55
N CYS A 90 -5.42 -2.55 -18.97
CA CYS A 90 -5.84 -1.28 -19.56
C CYS A 90 -6.51 -1.53 -20.92
N GLU A 91 -7.49 -0.70 -21.26
CA GLU A 91 -7.88 -0.48 -22.64
C GLU A 91 -6.77 0.27 -23.41
N ALA A 92 -6.84 0.26 -24.73
CA ALA A 92 -5.83 0.89 -25.58
C ALA A 92 -5.73 2.42 -25.37
N ASP A 93 -6.78 3.04 -24.86
CA ASP A 93 -6.93 4.47 -24.58
C ASP A 93 -6.73 4.84 -23.09
N GLU A 94 -6.47 3.85 -22.22
CA GLU A 94 -6.21 4.08 -20.79
C GLU A 94 -4.71 4.33 -20.47
N TYR A 95 -3.93 4.83 -21.44
CA TYR A 95 -2.49 5.09 -21.34
C TYR A 95 -2.10 6.57 -21.49
#